data_AF-A0A9C9N579-F1
#
_entry.id   AF-A0A9C9N579-F1
#
_cell.length_a   1.000
_cell.length_b   1.000
_cell.length_c   1.000
_cell.angle_alpha   90.00
_cell.angle_beta   90.00
_cell.angle_gamma   90.00
#
_symmetry.space_group_name_H-M   'P 1'
#
loop_
_entity.id
_entity.type
_entity.pdbx_description
1 polymer ?
#
loop_
_entity_poly.entity_id
_entity_poly.type
_entity_poly.pdbx_seq_one_letter_code
_entity_poly.pdbx_strand_id
1 'polypeptide(L)'
;MARRRRFSAAFKRQVVEELLSGASTQAQVCRRYELGPTVVRRWQEQYAQGELADPEGTCQSQEQRIRELERMVGQLTMENALLKRAVRFTLRRRSEASSPVSGPRSGRSGGGVS
;
A
#
# COMPACT_ATOMS: atom_id res chain seq x y z
N MET A 1 -10.39 35.33 36.15
CA MET A 1 -9.88 34.24 35.30
C MET A 1 -10.38 34.48 33.86
N ALA A 2 -9.51 34.86 32.92
CA ALA A 2 -9.93 35.10 31.54
C ALA A 2 -10.29 33.78 30.83
N ARG A 3 -11.49 33.70 30.23
CA ARG A 3 -11.95 32.50 29.50
C ARG A 3 -11.17 32.39 28.19
N ARG A 4 -10.31 31.37 28.07
CA ARG A 4 -9.59 31.08 26.82
C ARG A 4 -10.57 30.66 25.73
N ARG A 5 -10.56 31.35 24.59
CA ARG A 5 -11.27 30.91 23.37
C ARG A 5 -10.72 29.55 22.93
N ARG A 6 -11.58 28.58 22.66
CA ARG A 6 -11.23 27.26 22.11
C ARG A 6 -11.61 27.24 20.63
N PHE A 7 -10.73 26.73 19.79
CA PHE A 7 -10.93 26.58 18.34
C PHE A 7 -10.87 25.11 17.97
N SER A 8 -11.73 24.67 17.04
CA SER A 8 -11.72 23.30 16.53
C SER A 8 -10.46 23.03 15.70
N ALA A 9 -10.00 21.78 15.65
CA ALA A 9 -8.85 21.40 14.83
C ALA A 9 -9.06 21.72 13.34
N ALA A 10 -10.28 21.49 12.83
CA ALA A 10 -10.67 21.82 11.47
C ALA A 10 -10.52 23.32 11.16
N PHE A 11 -10.98 24.19 12.06
CA PHE A 11 -10.85 25.63 11.87
C PHE A 11 -9.38 26.08 11.88
N LYS A 12 -8.59 25.57 12.84
CA LYS A 12 -7.15 25.86 12.88
C LYS A 12 -6.45 25.44 11.60
N ARG A 13 -6.82 24.27 11.07
CA ARG A 13 -6.27 23.73 9.82
C ARG A 13 -6.59 24.63 8.63
N GLN A 14 -7.87 24.97 8.45
CA GLN A 14 -8.32 25.87 7.39
C GLN A 14 -7.53 27.18 7.38
N VAL A 15 -7.33 27.77 8.54
CA VAL A 15 -6.55 29.01 8.69
C VAL A 15 -5.09 28.84 8.26
N VAL A 16 -4.46 27.73 8.63
CA VAL A 16 -3.06 27.45 8.25
C VAL A 16 -2.95 27.16 6.75
N GLU A 17 -3.88 26.40 6.17
CA GLU A 17 -3.91 26.09 4.74
C GLU A 17 -4.13 27.33 3.87
N GLU A 18 -4.97 28.28 4.31
CA GLU A 18 -5.12 29.59 3.65
C GLU A 18 -3.81 30.39 3.63
N LEU A 19 -3.01 30.31 4.70
CA LEU A 19 -1.69 30.96 4.76
C LEU A 19 -0.67 30.24 3.86
N LEU A 20 -0.65 28.91 3.88
CA LEU A 20 0.30 28.11 3.11
C LEU A 20 0.02 28.17 1.61
N SER A 21 -1.24 28.29 1.20
CA SER A 21 -1.63 28.52 -0.19
C SER A 21 -1.29 29.91 -0.71
N GLY A 22 -0.94 30.85 0.18
CA GLY A 22 -0.70 32.25 -0.17
C GLY A 22 -1.97 33.04 -0.49
N ALA A 23 -3.16 32.47 -0.27
CA ALA A 23 -4.44 33.14 -0.52
C ALA A 23 -4.66 34.37 0.38
N SER A 24 -4.12 34.34 1.60
CA SER A 24 -4.08 35.49 2.51
C SER A 24 -2.76 35.59 3.24
N THR A 25 -2.37 36.82 3.58
CA THR A 25 -1.24 37.09 4.48
C THR A 25 -1.64 36.88 5.95
N GLN A 26 -0.64 36.67 6.81
CA GLN A 26 -0.86 36.54 8.25
C GLN A 26 -1.62 37.74 8.85
N ALA A 27 -1.32 38.95 8.40
CA ALA A 27 -2.01 40.16 8.86
C ALA A 27 -3.50 40.17 8.48
N GLN A 28 -3.84 39.73 7.26
CA GLN A 28 -5.23 39.63 6.80
C GLN A 28 -6.01 38.58 7.59
N VAL A 29 -5.42 37.41 7.81
CA VAL A 29 -6.02 36.33 8.61
C VAL A 29 -6.23 36.76 10.06
N CYS A 30 -5.24 37.40 10.68
CA CYS A 30 -5.35 37.93 12.05
C CYS A 30 -6.50 38.93 12.19
N ARG A 31 -6.69 39.82 11.21
CA ARG A 31 -7.79 40.79 11.21
C ARG A 31 -9.14 40.12 10.97
N ARG A 32 -9.24 39.25 9.96
CA ARG A 32 -10.50 38.60 9.55
C ARG A 32 -11.08 37.70 10.65
N TYR A 33 -10.22 36.94 11.32
CA TYR A 33 -10.63 35.97 12.33
C TYR A 33 -10.40 36.44 13.77
N GLU A 34 -9.98 37.70 13.95
CA GLU A 34 -9.63 38.29 15.25
C GLU A 34 -8.65 37.42 16.04
N LEU A 35 -7.60 36.97 15.35
CA LEU A 35 -6.57 36.10 15.89
C LEU A 35 -5.31 36.91 16.20
N GLY A 36 -4.64 36.55 17.30
CA GLY A 36 -3.31 37.04 17.59
C GLY A 36 -2.26 36.37 16.70
N PRO A 37 -1.22 37.09 16.23
CA PRO A 37 -0.19 36.53 15.36
C PRO A 37 0.56 35.35 15.99
N THR A 38 0.76 35.38 17.31
CA THR A 38 1.35 34.27 18.09
C THR A 38 0.48 33.01 18.08
N VAL A 39 -0.85 33.16 18.10
CA VAL A 39 -1.79 32.04 18.01
C VAL A 39 -1.69 31.38 16.64
N VAL A 40 -1.65 32.19 15.58
CA VAL A 40 -1.51 31.71 14.20
C VAL A 40 -0.18 30.97 14.01
N ARG A 41 0.93 31.55 14.48
CA ARG A 41 2.26 30.90 14.42
C ARG A 41 2.27 29.55 15.13
N ARG A 42 1.68 29.49 16.34
CA ARG A 42 1.53 28.23 17.06
C ARG A 42 0.74 27.19 16.24
N TRP A 43 -0.33 27.59 15.56
CA TRP A 43 -1.09 26.64 14.74
C TRP A 43 -0.31 26.15 13.52
N GLN A 44 0.56 26.98 12.93
CA GLN A 44 1.46 26.53 11.88
C GLN A 44 2.44 25.45 12.39
N GLU A 45 2.97 25.62 13.60
CA GLU A 45 3.80 24.60 14.26
C GLU A 45 3.01 23.31 14.54
N GLN A 46 1.79 23.41 15.07
CA GLN A 46 0.90 22.25 15.28
C GLN A 46 0.53 21.53 13.97
N TYR A 47 0.31 22.28 12.89
CA TYR A 47 0.03 21.73 11.56
C TYR A 47 1.24 20.96 11.03
N ALA A 48 2.45 21.54 11.14
CA ALA A 48 3.69 20.89 10.70
C ALA A 48 3.99 19.60 11.46
N GLN A 49 3.57 19.53 12.73
CA GLN A 49 3.69 18.32 13.57
C GLN A 49 2.57 17.30 13.32
N GLY A 50 1.60 17.60 12.46
CA GLY A 50 0.46 16.72 12.18
C GLY A 50 -0.61 16.69 13.29
N GLU A 51 -0.50 17.52 14.33
CA GLU A 51 -1.48 17.57 15.43
C GLU A 51 -2.86 18.07 15.00
N LEU A 52 -2.91 18.77 13.87
CA LEU A 52 -4.15 19.27 13.29
C LEU A 52 -4.74 18.35 12.24
N ALA A 53 -4.18 17.15 11.98
CA ALA A 53 -4.69 16.19 10.99
C ALA A 53 -6.09 15.67 11.33
N ASP A 54 -6.83 15.21 10.32
CA ASP A 54 -8.19 14.70 10.52
C ASP A 54 -8.03 13.21 10.81
N PRO A 55 -8.28 12.76 12.05
CA PRO A 55 -8.13 11.35 12.38
C PRO A 55 -9.06 10.50 11.50
N GLU A 56 -10.27 10.97 11.18
CA GLU A 56 -11.24 10.18 10.41
C GLU A 56 -10.84 10.09 8.94
N GLY A 57 -10.47 11.21 8.31
CA GLY A 57 -10.04 11.23 6.91
C GLY A 57 -8.72 10.47 6.68
N THR A 58 -7.79 10.52 7.63
CA THR A 58 -6.53 9.79 7.55
C THR A 58 -6.76 8.29 7.69
N CYS A 59 -7.58 7.86 8.65
CA CYS A 59 -7.94 6.46 8.83
C CYS A 59 -8.66 5.89 7.59
N GLN A 60 -9.62 6.61 7.03
CA GLN A 60 -10.34 6.17 5.82
C GLN A 60 -9.41 6.02 4.61
N SER A 61 -8.49 6.96 4.39
CA SER A 61 -7.49 6.86 3.33
C SER A 61 -6.54 5.67 3.54
N GLN A 62 -6.12 5.43 4.78
CA GLN A 62 -5.26 4.30 5.13
C GLN A 62 -5.99 2.96 4.93
N GLU A 63 -7.26 2.87 5.35
CA GLU A 63 -8.08 1.67 5.13
C GLU A 63 -8.28 1.36 3.65
N GLN A 64 -8.52 2.36 2.81
CA GLN A 64 -8.63 2.16 1.36
C GLN A 64 -7.32 1.59 0.79
N ARG A 65 -6.18 2.14 1.23
CA ARG A 65 -4.86 1.65 0.81
C ARG A 65 -4.60 0.22 1.28
N ILE A 66 -4.97 -0.10 2.53
CA ILE A 66 -4.86 -1.47 3.07
C ILE A 66 -5.67 -2.43 2.21
N ARG A 67 -6.94 -2.12 1.91
CA ARG A 67 -7.80 -2.98 1.07
C ARG A 67 -7.21 -3.19 -0.33
N GLU A 68 -6.63 -2.15 -0.93
CA GLU A 68 -5.98 -2.27 -2.24
C GLU A 68 -4.75 -3.19 -2.17
N LEU A 69 -3.91 -3.01 -1.14
CA LEU A 69 -2.74 -3.86 -0.94
C LEU A 69 -3.11 -5.31 -0.66
N GLU A 70 -4.14 -5.56 0.15
CA GLU A 70 -4.65 -6.91 0.41
C GLU A 70 -5.13 -7.60 -0.88
N ARG A 71 -5.82 -6.86 -1.76
CA ARG A 71 -6.23 -7.37 -3.08
C ARG A 71 -5.02 -7.74 -3.95
N MET A 72 -4.02 -6.86 -4.03
CA MET A 72 -2.80 -7.12 -4.80
C MET A 72 -2.03 -8.33 -4.28
N VAL A 73 -1.92 -8.45 -2.95
CA VAL A 73 -1.28 -9.62 -2.31
C VAL A 73 -2.02 -10.90 -2.66
N GLY A 74 -3.36 -10.90 -2.62
CA GLY A 74 -4.17 -12.04 -3.04
C GLY A 74 -3.91 -12.45 -4.49
N GLN A 75 -3.94 -11.48 -5.41
CA GLN A 75 -3.68 -11.71 -6.83
C GLN A 75 -2.28 -12.28 -7.07
N LEU A 76 -1.24 -11.65 -6.52
CA LEU A 76 0.15 -12.09 -6.66
C LEU A 76 0.39 -13.47 -6.05
N THR A 77 -0.34 -13.82 -4.98
CA THR A 77 -0.26 -15.14 -4.36
C THR A 77 -0.81 -16.22 -5.30
N MET A 78 -1.96 -15.96 -5.94
CA MET A 78 -2.55 -16.89 -6.91
C MET A 78 -1.67 -17.05 -8.16
N GLU A 79 -1.16 -15.95 -8.70
CA GLU A 79 -0.23 -15.96 -9.84
C GLU A 79 1.04 -16.74 -9.51
N ASN A 80 1.64 -16.51 -8.34
CA ASN A 80 2.80 -17.29 -7.88
C ASN A 80 2.49 -18.78 -7.76
N ALA A 81 1.33 -19.14 -7.19
CA ALA A 81 0.93 -20.54 -7.05
C ALA A 81 0.78 -21.22 -8.42
N LEU A 82 0.19 -20.52 -9.40
CA LEU A 82 0.05 -20.99 -10.76
C LEU A 82 1.42 -21.18 -11.44
N LEU A 83 2.29 -20.18 -11.39
CA LEU A 83 3.64 -20.23 -11.96
C LEU A 83 4.46 -21.39 -11.37
N LYS A 84 4.43 -21.56 -10.04
CA LYS A 84 5.11 -22.68 -9.37
C LYS A 84 4.57 -24.04 -9.81
N ARG A 85 3.26 -24.16 -10.08
CA ARG A 85 2.67 -25.40 -10.64
C ARG A 85 3.13 -25.65 -12.07
N ALA A 86 3.14 -24.62 -12.93
CA ALA A 86 3.60 -24.73 -14.31
C ALA A 86 5.08 -25.15 -14.41
N VAL A 87 5.94 -24.56 -13.58
CA VAL A 87 7.36 -24.94 -13.50
C VAL A 87 7.51 -26.40 -13.07
N ARG A 88 6.81 -26.84 -12.00
CA ARG A 88 6.86 -28.25 -11.58
C ARG A 88 6.38 -29.21 -12.67
N PHE A 89 5.32 -28.84 -13.38
CA PHE A 89 4.77 -29.66 -14.46
C PHE A 89 5.76 -29.81 -15.62
N THR A 90 6.37 -28.71 -16.06
CA THR A 90 7.36 -28.73 -17.15
C THR A 90 8.62 -29.50 -16.79
N LEU A 91 9.13 -29.34 -15.56
CA LEU A 91 10.27 -30.10 -15.06
C LEU A 91 9.98 -31.61 -15.00
N ARG A 92 8.79 -32.02 -14.52
CA ARG A 92 8.37 -33.43 -14.51
C ARG A 92 8.30 -34.03 -15.92
N ARG A 93 7.68 -33.31 -16.87
CA ARG A 93 7.62 -33.77 -18.27
C ARG A 93 9.00 -33.94 -18.89
N ARG A 94 9.95 -33.05 -18.57
CA ARG A 94 11.33 -33.18 -19.05
C ARG A 94 12.01 -34.43 -18.49
N SER A 95 11.81 -34.76 -17.22
CA SER A 95 12.35 -36.01 -16.64
C SER A 95 11.70 -37.26 -17.24
N GLU A 96 10.40 -37.25 -17.50
CA GLU A 96 9.68 -38.37 -18.12
C GLU A 96 10.12 -38.60 -19.57
N ALA A 97 10.31 -37.52 -20.34
CA ALA A 97 10.83 -37.58 -21.71
C ALA A 97 12.31 -38.01 -21.78
N SER A 98 13.07 -37.89 -20.68
CA SER A 98 14.46 -38.35 -20.58
C SER A 98 14.60 -39.78 -20.06
N SER A 99 13.53 -40.45 -19.61
CA SER A 99 13.60 -41.87 -19.29
C SER A 99 13.66 -42.68 -20.60
N PRO A 100 14.72 -43.44 -20.87
CA PRO A 100 14.75 -44.30 -22.05
C PRO A 100 13.66 -45.35 -21.86
N VAL A 101 12.70 -45.36 -22.79
CA VAL A 101 11.73 -46.44 -22.94
C VAL A 101 12.51 -47.72 -23.24
N SER A 102 12.91 -48.44 -22.19
CA SER A 102 13.45 -49.80 -22.32
C SER A 102 12.30 -50.70 -22.75
N GLY A 103 12.10 -50.80 -24.06
CA GLY A 103 11.22 -51.81 -24.65
C GLY A 103 11.70 -53.22 -24.30
N PRO A 104 10.80 -54.21 -24.17
CA PRO A 104 11.21 -55.58 -23.87
C PRO A 104 12.15 -56.08 -24.96
N ARG A 105 13.35 -56.52 -24.56
CA ARG A 105 14.33 -57.17 -25.45
C ARG A 105 13.66 -58.39 -26.08
N SER A 106 13.39 -58.30 -27.38
CA SER A 106 13.03 -59.46 -28.20
C SER A 106 14.19 -60.45 -28.19
N GLY A 107 14.08 -61.49 -27.37
CA GLY A 107 14.97 -62.64 -27.38
C GLY A 107 14.79 -63.42 -28.67
N ARG A 108 15.47 -62.98 -29.73
CA ARG A 108 15.54 -63.67 -31.02
C ARG A 108 16.53 -64.82 -30.93
N SER A 109 16.00 -66.02 -31.14
CA SER A 109 16.58 -67.15 -31.88
C SER A 109 17.89 -67.77 -31.38
N GLY A 110 17.80 -69.05 -31.00
CA GLY A 110 18.93 -69.96 -30.89
C GLY A 110 18.42 -71.40 -30.95
N GLY A 111 18.00 -71.83 -32.13
CA GLY A 111 17.82 -73.25 -32.41
C GLY A 111 19.18 -73.96 -32.38
N GLY A 112 19.21 -75.16 -31.82
CA GLY A 112 20.39 -76.01 -31.78
C GLY A 112 19.97 -77.41 -31.37
N VAL A 113 19.82 -78.26 -32.39
CA VAL A 113 19.45 -79.67 -32.34
C VAL A 113 20.71 -80.50 -32.03
N SER A 114 20.56 -81.49 -31.15
CA SER A 114 21.15 -82.86 -31.16
C SER A 114 21.47 -83.34 -29.75
#